data_AF-A0A5A9PU84-F1
#
_entry.id   AF-A0A5A9PU84-F1
#
_cell.length_a   1.000
_cell.length_b   1.000
_cell.length_c   1.000
_cell.angle_alpha   90.00
_cell.angle_beta   90.00
_cell.angle_gamma   90.00
#
_symmetry.space_group_name_H-M   'P 1'
#
loop_
_entity.id
_entity.type
_entity.pdbx_description
1 polymer ?
#
loop_
_entity_poly.entity_id
_entity_poly.type
_entity_poly.pdbx_seq_one_letter_code
_entity_poly.pdbx_strand_id
1 'polypeptide(L)'
;MPAANRYQACVRIPWIWKAPAWIYTANELISFKKIYSGTDTGDRGMGLKVSDSELEKEIFDLPSHDVISKILSEYLHIDKRPTSQTRPEPERQKINPELNQTFEPHSPDNCPPVPVIKDDQQTDEVAEHQTKELENYRTAMHRMADDIIILRSQVSSLESENSQLRRDLSLHQDLGHTLLDDTDVDVMTRAEIADRIAALKFKLTSESSRATSQKDRIQQLQNELIKKNDAEKEFIQLQRVHQQQQEVLKKYQARSSKITALQETVHQQDKVIEKMETILDAKLRERNQENPDKKKRKDEEHKMREIETVLATENSRLREELNRLRTQPLPVIIQQAVPYHQSFSDSEKLELLTQLARAEGRIQTLEQQLKENSRQWGKEKQDMLTRLSENEHGFSRTSTMILHDLPVRTDSVYGRVRHGQLDPLK
;
A
#
# COMPACT_ATOMS: atom_id res chain seq x y z
N MET A 1 -35.19 -25.55 28.49
CA MET A 1 -35.47 -24.65 29.62
C MET A 1 -35.29 -25.43 30.91
N PRO A 2 -34.67 -24.89 31.98
CA PRO A 2 -33.34 -24.28 32.19
C PRO A 2 -32.44 -25.31 32.96
N ALA A 3 -31.21 -25.12 33.44
CA ALA A 3 -30.38 -23.96 33.76
C ALA A 3 -28.88 -24.33 33.72
N ALA A 4 -28.08 -23.35 33.32
CA ALA A 4 -26.79 -22.90 33.89
C ALA A 4 -25.69 -23.91 34.27
N ASN A 5 -24.55 -23.83 33.58
CA ASN A 5 -23.24 -23.90 34.24
C ASN A 5 -22.29 -22.83 33.66
N ARG A 6 -21.59 -22.14 34.58
CA ARG A 6 -20.66 -21.01 34.34
C ARG A 6 -19.24 -21.51 34.06
N TYR A 7 -18.31 -20.56 33.91
CA TYR A 7 -16.86 -20.63 33.64
C TYR A 7 -16.57 -20.67 32.12
N GLN A 8 -15.91 -19.70 31.48
CA GLN A 8 -14.76 -18.91 31.91
C GLN A 8 -14.71 -17.56 31.16
N ALA A 9 -14.24 -16.53 31.87
CA ALA A 9 -14.06 -15.18 31.37
C ALA A 9 -12.91 -15.07 30.36
N CYS A 10 -13.15 -14.37 29.26
CA CYS A 10 -12.12 -13.70 28.47
C CYS A 10 -12.47 -12.22 28.40
N VAL A 11 -11.68 -11.42 29.10
CA VAL A 11 -11.71 -9.96 29.11
C VAL A 11 -11.39 -9.47 27.69
N ARG A 12 -12.38 -8.93 26.98
CA ARG A 12 -12.18 -8.20 25.73
C ARG A 12 -12.19 -6.71 26.05
N ILE A 13 -11.00 -6.12 26.17
CA ILE A 13 -10.79 -4.68 26.23
C ILE A 13 -11.24 -4.08 24.89
N PRO A 14 -12.13 -3.08 24.86
CA PRO A 14 -12.44 -2.34 23.64
C PRO A 14 -11.31 -1.35 23.34
N TRP A 15 -10.56 -1.58 22.26
CA TRP A 15 -9.68 -0.56 21.71
C TRP A 15 -10.53 0.53 21.05
N ILE A 16 -10.84 1.56 21.83
CA ILE A 16 -11.35 2.84 21.34
C ILE A 16 -10.15 3.56 20.70
N TRP A 17 -10.05 3.52 19.38
CA TRP A 17 -9.21 4.47 18.66
C TRP A 17 -9.94 5.81 18.61
N LYS A 18 -9.61 6.71 19.54
CA LYS A 18 -9.75 8.15 19.31
C LYS A 18 -8.60 8.57 18.40
N ALA A 19 -8.88 8.80 17.12
CA ALA A 19 -7.94 9.44 16.22
C ALA A 19 -7.74 10.92 16.64
N PRO A 20 -6.51 11.44 16.69
CA PRO A 20 -6.26 12.86 16.89
C PRO A 20 -6.79 13.69 15.71
N ALA A 21 -7.49 14.78 16.02
CA ALA A 21 -8.11 15.70 15.08
C ALA A 21 -7.09 16.61 14.35
N TRP A 22 -6.23 16.05 13.52
CA TRP A 22 -5.41 16.82 12.57
C TRP A 22 -5.52 16.33 11.11
N ILE A 23 -6.35 15.31 10.86
CA ILE A 23 -6.74 14.95 9.49
C ILE A 23 -8.04 15.70 9.20
N TYR A 24 -7.93 16.92 8.65
CA TYR A 24 -8.86 17.64 7.77
C TYR A 24 -8.65 19.15 7.92
N THR A 25 -7.77 19.75 7.12
CA THR A 25 -7.92 21.14 6.59
C THR A 25 -6.83 21.44 5.55
N ALA A 26 -6.84 20.73 4.42
CA ALA A 26 -6.05 21.11 3.24
C ALA A 26 -6.70 22.27 2.44
N ASN A 27 -7.40 23.21 3.12
CA ASN A 27 -8.11 24.31 2.45
C ASN A 27 -7.93 25.70 3.07
N GLU A 28 -7.05 25.88 4.06
CA GLU A 28 -6.78 27.20 4.66
C GLU A 28 -5.46 27.86 4.25
N LEU A 29 -4.67 27.24 3.37
CA LEU A 29 -3.38 27.81 2.94
C LEU A 29 -3.43 28.69 1.67
N ILE A 30 -4.61 29.16 1.26
CA ILE A 30 -4.75 30.11 0.14
C ILE A 30 -5.19 31.51 0.62
N SER A 31 -5.68 31.68 1.85
CA SER A 31 -6.14 32.99 2.35
C SER A 31 -5.08 33.79 3.11
N PHE A 32 -3.93 33.22 3.46
CA PHE A 32 -2.89 33.93 4.23
C PHE A 32 -1.92 34.77 3.36
N LYS A 33 -2.06 34.76 2.03
CA LYS A 33 -1.19 35.52 1.11
C LYS A 33 -1.77 36.87 0.66
N LYS A 34 -2.84 37.36 1.31
CA LYS A 34 -3.50 38.63 0.92
C LYS A 34 -3.66 39.64 2.06
N ILE A 35 -2.87 39.52 3.11
CA ILE A 35 -2.81 40.50 4.20
C ILE A 35 -1.34 40.63 4.60
N TYR A 36 -0.51 41.27 3.77
CA TYR A 36 0.75 41.95 4.14
C TYR A 36 1.36 42.53 2.87
N SER A 37 0.66 43.50 2.29
CA SER A 37 1.21 44.43 1.31
C SER A 37 0.38 45.71 1.41
N GLY A 38 0.83 46.61 2.27
CA GLY A 38 0.13 47.86 2.56
C GLY A 38 0.89 48.64 3.60
N THR A 39 1.92 49.35 3.15
CA THR A 39 2.52 50.49 3.85
C THR A 39 1.45 51.55 4.06
N ASP A 40 1.13 51.92 5.29
CA ASP A 40 0.75 53.30 5.57
C ASP A 40 1.03 53.71 7.02
N THR A 41 1.56 54.92 7.13
CA THR A 41 1.90 55.69 8.33
C THR A 41 0.65 56.15 9.07
N GLY A 42 0.64 56.12 10.40
CA GLY A 42 -0.48 56.67 11.17
C GLY A 42 -0.39 56.45 12.67
N ASP A 43 0.16 57.45 13.34
CA ASP A 43 0.18 57.69 14.78
C ASP A 43 -1.17 57.47 15.48
N ARG A 44 -1.14 56.80 16.66
CA ARG A 44 -2.05 56.99 17.81
C ARG A 44 -1.65 56.05 18.95
N GLY A 45 -1.09 56.61 20.01
CA GLY A 45 -0.90 55.93 21.28
C GLY A 45 -2.22 55.67 22.02
N MET A 46 -2.30 54.52 22.69
CA MET A 46 -3.00 54.34 23.96
C MET A 46 -2.28 53.26 24.77
N GLY A 47 -1.85 53.64 25.97
CA GLY A 47 -1.26 52.71 26.93
C GLY A 47 -2.31 51.78 27.52
N LEU A 48 -1.93 50.53 27.74
CA LEU A 48 -2.62 49.59 28.61
C LEU A 48 -1.54 48.81 29.38
N LYS A 49 -1.45 49.10 30.67
CA LYS A 49 -0.81 48.25 31.68
C LYS A 49 -1.52 46.90 31.67
N VAL A 50 -0.77 45.82 31.54
CA VAL A 50 -1.24 44.49 31.92
C VAL A 50 -0.26 43.95 32.95
N SER A 51 -0.79 43.76 34.15
CA SER A 51 -0.12 43.16 35.30
C SER A 51 0.19 41.70 35.01
N ASP A 52 1.40 41.29 35.37
CA ASP A 52 1.77 39.90 35.63
C ASP A 52 0.76 39.30 36.60
N SER A 53 0.14 38.17 36.23
CA SER A 53 -0.23 37.04 37.11
C SER A 53 -1.03 36.03 36.30
N GLU A 54 -0.68 34.76 36.48
CA GLU A 54 -1.48 33.56 36.16
C GLU A 54 -1.46 33.06 34.70
N LEU A 55 -0.40 32.31 34.37
CA LEU A 55 -0.58 31.05 33.66
C LEU A 55 0.39 29.98 34.19
N GLU A 56 -0.21 28.95 34.79
CA GLU A 56 0.17 27.54 34.72
C GLU A 56 1.53 27.09 35.27
N LYS A 57 1.48 26.70 36.55
CA LYS A 57 2.20 25.53 37.04
C LYS A 57 1.66 24.27 36.35
N GLU A 58 2.34 23.82 35.31
CA GLU A 58 2.57 22.38 35.11
C GLU A 58 4.02 22.19 34.69
N ILE A 59 4.85 22.12 35.73
CA ILE A 59 6.30 21.97 35.67
C ILE A 59 6.58 20.53 35.24
N PHE A 60 7.24 20.38 34.09
CA PHE A 60 7.95 19.15 33.77
C PHE A 60 8.95 18.87 34.90
N ASP A 61 8.71 17.81 35.67
CA ASP A 61 9.68 17.27 36.63
C ASP A 61 10.89 16.72 35.87
N LEU A 62 11.82 17.61 35.53
CA LEU A 62 13.16 17.26 35.08
C LEU A 62 13.94 16.72 36.30
N PRO A 63 14.59 15.55 36.20
CA PRO A 63 15.43 15.04 37.27
C PRO A 63 16.50 16.08 37.66
N SER A 64 16.65 16.31 38.97
CA SER A 64 17.64 17.23 39.54
C SER A 64 19.03 17.00 38.94
N HIS A 65 19.78 18.08 38.69
CA HIS A 65 21.15 18.14 38.17
C HIS A 65 22.13 17.16 38.85
N ASP A 66 21.82 16.75 40.09
CA ASP A 66 22.56 15.77 40.89
C ASP A 66 22.46 14.32 40.33
N VAL A 67 21.32 13.96 39.72
CA VAL A 67 21.13 12.64 39.06
C VAL A 67 21.94 12.55 37.78
N ILE A 68 21.98 13.63 37.00
CA ILE A 68 22.75 13.71 35.74
C ILE A 68 24.26 13.62 36.01
N SER A 69 24.72 14.25 37.10
CA SER A 69 26.13 14.20 37.52
C SER A 69 26.56 12.80 37.96
N LYS A 70 25.65 12.03 38.59
CA LYS A 70 25.89 10.64 39.01
C LYS A 70 25.99 9.69 37.81
N ILE A 71 25.13 9.86 36.81
CA ILE A 71 25.15 9.09 35.56
C ILE A 71 26.43 9.40 34.77
N LEU A 72 26.83 10.66 34.66
CA LEU A 72 28.06 11.07 33.95
C LEU A 72 29.35 10.52 34.60
N SER A 73 29.36 10.36 35.93
CA SER A 73 30.50 9.78 36.66
C SER A 73 30.70 8.29 36.36
N GLU A 74 29.63 7.56 36.05
CA GLU A 74 29.69 6.14 35.66
C GLU A 74 30.29 5.96 34.26
N TYR A 75 30.03 6.87 33.32
CA TYR A 75 30.59 6.80 31.96
C TYR A 75 32.06 7.25 31.87
N LEU A 76 32.56 8.03 32.84
CA LEU A 76 33.94 8.54 32.84
C LEU A 76 35.03 7.46 33.04
N HIS A 77 34.64 6.21 33.35
CA HIS A 77 35.57 5.09 33.53
C HIS A 77 35.89 4.35 32.22
N ILE A 78 35.19 4.65 31.13
CA ILE A 78 35.38 4.00 29.83
C ILE A 78 36.45 4.71 28.98
N ASP A 79 36.77 5.98 29.27
CA ASP A 79 37.72 6.80 28.48
C ASP A 79 39.17 6.87 29.00
N LYS A 80 39.55 6.01 29.95
CA LYS A 80 40.94 5.98 30.45
C LYS A 80 41.82 5.06 29.60
N ARG A 81 42.32 5.55 28.46
CA ARG A 81 43.59 5.05 27.88
C ARG A 81 44.78 5.61 28.67
N PRO A 82 45.86 4.83 28.84
CA PRO A 82 47.02 5.27 29.63
C PRO A 82 47.79 6.38 28.92
N THR A 83 48.13 7.39 29.71
CA THR A 83 49.03 8.51 29.41
C THR A 83 50.40 7.97 28.98
N SER A 84 50.86 8.34 27.78
CA SER A 84 52.25 8.19 27.38
C SER A 84 52.88 9.56 27.18
N GLN A 85 54.10 9.65 27.70
CA GLN A 85 54.93 10.82 27.90
C GLN A 85 55.47 11.41 26.59
N THR A 86 55.72 12.71 26.63
CA THR A 86 56.47 13.53 25.68
C THR A 86 57.82 12.92 25.26
N ARG A 87 58.05 12.73 23.95
CA ARG A 87 59.38 12.78 23.28
C ARG A 87 59.20 12.95 21.76
N PRO A 88 60.20 13.46 21.01
CA PRO A 88 60.00 14.32 19.84
C PRO A 88 59.89 13.54 18.53
N GLU A 89 59.51 14.27 17.48
CA GLU A 89 59.45 13.88 16.06
C GLU A 89 60.45 12.80 15.63
N PRO A 90 60.01 11.91 14.72
CA PRO A 90 60.86 11.41 13.67
C PRO A 90 60.36 11.82 12.29
N GLU A 91 61.37 12.11 11.48
CA GLU A 91 61.36 12.54 10.09
C GLU A 91 60.58 11.59 9.17
N ARG A 92 60.10 12.18 8.05
CA ARG A 92 59.55 11.49 6.88
C ARG A 92 60.47 10.34 6.44
N GLN A 93 60.01 9.11 6.62
CA GLN A 93 60.60 7.94 5.96
C GLN A 93 59.67 7.41 4.86
N LYS A 94 60.35 7.01 3.79
CA LYS A 94 59.84 6.67 2.47
C LYS A 94 58.83 5.53 2.53
N ILE A 95 57.87 5.61 1.61
CA ILE A 95 56.88 4.58 1.28
C ILE A 95 57.62 3.28 0.91
N ASN A 96 57.42 2.22 1.69
CA ASN A 96 57.76 0.84 1.33
C ASN A 96 56.54 0.21 0.62
N PRO A 97 56.67 -0.32 -0.61
CA PRO A 97 55.56 -0.90 -1.36
C PRO A 97 55.41 -2.42 -1.14
N GLU A 98 55.55 -2.92 0.09
CA GLU A 98 55.49 -4.37 0.41
C GLU A 98 54.46 -4.71 1.49
N LEU A 99 53.21 -4.27 1.31
CA LEU A 99 52.08 -4.71 2.14
C LEU A 99 50.93 -5.36 1.36
N ASN A 100 51.18 -5.73 0.09
CA ASN A 100 50.25 -6.49 -0.74
C ASN A 100 50.76 -7.91 -1.00
N GLN A 101 51.13 -8.63 0.06
CA GLN A 101 51.50 -10.04 -0.07
C GLN A 101 51.02 -10.85 1.13
N THR A 102 49.71 -11.03 1.23
CA THR A 102 49.12 -12.12 2.00
C THR A 102 47.91 -12.64 1.24
N PHE A 103 47.83 -13.97 1.14
CA PHE A 103 46.89 -14.80 0.37
C PHE A 103 47.35 -15.18 -1.06
N GLU A 104 48.44 -15.94 -1.11
CA GLU A 104 48.63 -17.00 -2.11
C GLU A 104 47.52 -18.06 -1.93
N PRO A 105 46.75 -18.43 -2.96
CA PRO A 105 45.86 -19.58 -2.90
C PRO A 105 46.71 -20.85 -3.04
N HIS A 106 46.85 -21.60 -1.95
CA HIS A 106 47.52 -22.90 -1.99
C HIS A 106 46.89 -23.82 -3.05
N SER A 107 47.72 -24.32 -3.95
CA SER A 107 47.38 -25.29 -4.99
C SER A 107 46.86 -26.61 -4.39
N PRO A 108 45.94 -27.31 -5.06
CA PRO A 108 45.28 -28.50 -4.53
C PRO A 108 46.08 -29.76 -4.88
N ASP A 109 47.32 -29.88 -4.42
CA ASP A 109 48.09 -31.11 -4.56
C ASP A 109 48.65 -31.47 -3.18
N ASN A 110 47.88 -32.28 -2.45
CA ASN A 110 48.31 -33.32 -1.49
C ASN A 110 47.14 -33.66 -0.54
N CYS A 111 46.22 -34.48 -1.02
CA CYS A 111 45.22 -35.14 -0.17
C CYS A 111 45.71 -36.56 0.16
N PRO A 112 45.82 -36.97 1.43
CA PRO A 112 46.07 -38.37 1.79
C PRO A 112 44.84 -39.22 1.43
N PRO A 113 45.01 -40.50 1.03
CA PRO A 113 43.88 -41.34 0.63
C PRO A 113 43.06 -41.72 1.87
N VAL A 114 41.89 -41.08 2.04
CA VAL A 114 40.91 -41.44 3.06
C VAL A 114 40.05 -42.61 2.52
N PRO A 115 39.80 -43.66 3.31
CA PRO A 115 39.05 -44.84 2.89
C PRO A 115 37.63 -44.50 2.42
N VAL A 116 37.26 -45.11 1.29
CA VAL A 116 35.91 -45.15 0.73
C VAL A 116 34.92 -45.66 1.78
N ILE A 117 34.18 -44.74 2.40
CA ILE A 117 32.93 -45.03 3.09
C ILE A 117 31.85 -44.29 2.33
N LYS A 118 30.90 -45.06 1.81
CA LYS A 118 29.71 -44.60 1.11
C LYS A 118 28.93 -43.64 2.01
N ASP A 119 29.06 -42.34 1.77
CA ASP A 119 28.09 -41.34 2.20
C ASP A 119 28.20 -40.06 1.35
N ASP A 120 27.91 -40.20 0.06
CA ASP A 120 27.96 -39.09 -0.91
C ASP A 120 26.82 -38.08 -0.68
N GLN A 121 25.80 -38.40 0.13
CA GLN A 121 24.71 -37.45 0.44
C GLN A 121 25.05 -36.50 1.60
N GLN A 122 25.71 -36.98 2.66
CA GLN A 122 26.00 -36.16 3.83
C GLN A 122 27.18 -35.19 3.61
N THR A 123 28.10 -35.52 2.71
CA THR A 123 29.25 -34.68 2.33
C THR A 123 28.86 -33.53 1.42
N ASP A 124 27.97 -33.78 0.44
CA ASP A 124 27.40 -32.76 -0.43
C ASP A 124 26.50 -31.77 0.34
N GLU A 125 25.69 -32.26 1.30
CA GLU A 125 24.87 -31.40 2.16
C GLU A 125 25.72 -30.50 3.08
N VAL A 126 26.84 -31.01 3.60
CA VAL A 126 27.80 -30.22 4.40
C VAL A 126 28.51 -29.17 3.55
N ALA A 127 28.89 -29.51 2.32
CA ALA A 127 29.49 -28.55 1.40
C ALA A 127 28.48 -27.45 1.00
N GLU A 128 27.24 -27.81 0.71
CA GLU A 128 26.17 -26.85 0.41
C GLU A 128 25.89 -25.93 1.61
N HIS A 129 25.84 -26.48 2.83
CA HIS A 129 25.69 -25.68 4.05
C HIS A 129 26.85 -24.68 4.24
N GLN A 130 28.09 -25.12 4.05
CA GLN A 130 29.27 -24.24 4.14
C GLN A 130 29.26 -23.13 3.09
N THR A 131 28.87 -23.43 1.85
CA THR A 131 28.74 -22.39 0.81
C THR A 131 27.65 -21.39 1.14
N LYS A 132 26.53 -21.84 1.73
CA LYS A 132 25.43 -20.98 2.16
C LYS A 132 25.82 -20.11 3.36
N GLU A 133 26.59 -20.63 4.31
CA GLU A 133 27.15 -19.83 5.40
C GLU A 133 28.12 -18.76 4.88
N LEU A 134 29.04 -19.12 3.96
CA LEU A 134 29.92 -18.16 3.31
C LEU A 134 29.14 -17.08 2.56
N GLU A 135 28.05 -17.44 1.89
CA GLU A 135 27.20 -16.47 1.19
C GLU A 135 26.43 -15.58 2.15
N ASN A 136 25.97 -16.10 3.28
CA ASN A 136 25.39 -15.32 4.36
C ASN A 136 26.42 -14.32 4.92
N TYR A 137 27.67 -14.75 5.14
CA TYR A 137 28.74 -13.87 5.61
C TYR A 137 29.14 -12.83 4.57
N ARG A 138 29.24 -13.19 3.29
CA ARG A 138 29.44 -12.22 2.20
C ARG A 138 28.33 -11.20 2.18
N THR A 139 27.07 -11.63 2.24
CA THR A 139 25.91 -10.73 2.26
C THR A 139 25.94 -9.80 3.48
N ALA A 140 26.25 -10.32 4.66
CA ALA A 140 26.40 -9.51 5.88
C ALA A 140 27.54 -8.49 5.76
N MET A 141 28.69 -8.90 5.20
CA MET A 141 29.80 -7.98 4.93
C MET A 141 29.43 -6.88 3.94
N HIS A 142 28.72 -7.21 2.86
CA HIS A 142 28.26 -6.21 1.89
C HIS A 142 27.31 -5.20 2.56
N ARG A 143 26.36 -5.67 3.38
CA ARG A 143 25.47 -4.77 4.15
C ARG A 143 26.25 -3.86 5.11
N MET A 144 27.20 -4.41 5.87
CA MET A 144 28.03 -3.60 6.75
C MET A 144 28.90 -2.61 5.97
N ALA A 145 29.41 -2.99 4.79
CA ALA A 145 30.15 -2.08 3.93
C ALA A 145 29.27 -0.92 3.44
N ASP A 146 28.03 -1.21 3.03
CA ASP A 146 27.04 -0.20 2.66
C ASP A 146 26.72 0.72 3.84
N ASP A 147 26.50 0.16 5.03
CA ASP A 147 26.25 0.92 6.27
C ASP A 147 27.44 1.83 6.62
N ILE A 148 28.68 1.34 6.49
CA ILE A 148 29.90 2.15 6.71
C ILE A 148 29.96 3.32 5.71
N ILE A 149 29.62 3.09 4.44
CA ILE A 149 29.60 4.14 3.42
C ILE A 149 28.51 5.17 3.76
N ILE A 150 27.31 4.73 4.14
CA ILE A 150 26.20 5.61 4.55
C ILE A 150 26.60 6.45 5.77
N LEU A 151 27.16 5.82 6.81
CA LEU A 151 27.61 6.51 8.02
C LEU A 151 28.69 7.54 7.72
N ARG A 152 29.69 7.20 6.88
CA ARG A 152 30.71 8.16 6.44
C ARG A 152 30.12 9.34 5.69
N SER A 153 29.15 9.11 4.81
CA SER A 153 28.43 10.18 4.12
C SER A 153 27.67 11.08 5.11
N GLN A 154 27.04 10.51 6.13
CA GLN A 154 26.34 11.26 7.17
C GLN A 154 27.31 12.10 8.02
N VAL A 155 28.44 11.53 8.45
CA VAL A 155 29.48 12.26 9.18
C VAL A 155 29.98 13.44 8.35
N SER A 156 30.28 13.24 7.07
CA SER A 156 30.71 14.33 6.18
C SER A 156 29.65 15.44 6.05
N SER A 157 28.36 15.06 5.92
CA SER A 157 27.25 16.01 5.91
C SER A 157 27.17 16.81 7.21
N LEU A 158 27.22 16.13 8.36
CA LEU A 158 27.15 16.76 9.68
C LEU A 158 28.36 17.67 9.95
N GLU A 159 29.55 17.28 9.53
CA GLU A 159 30.75 18.13 9.64
C GLU A 159 30.62 19.41 8.80
N SER A 160 30.07 19.30 7.59
CA SER A 160 29.81 20.45 6.73
C SER A 160 28.75 21.39 7.34
N GLU A 161 27.68 20.84 7.91
CA GLU A 161 26.62 21.58 8.59
C GLU A 161 27.15 22.24 9.87
N ASN A 162 27.94 21.53 10.68
CA ASN A 162 28.56 22.07 11.89
C ASN A 162 29.52 23.23 11.54
N SER A 163 30.30 23.08 10.47
CA SER A 163 31.18 24.14 9.96
C SER A 163 30.39 25.34 9.44
N GLN A 164 29.21 25.13 8.84
CA GLN A 164 28.31 26.20 8.44
C GLN A 164 27.70 26.89 9.67
N LEU A 165 27.17 26.14 10.64
CA LEU A 165 26.59 26.68 11.87
C LEU A 165 27.60 27.50 12.67
N ARG A 166 28.87 27.05 12.74
CA ARG A 166 29.96 27.82 13.37
C ARG A 166 30.23 29.13 12.66
N ARG A 167 30.23 29.13 11.31
CA ARG A 167 30.38 30.37 10.52
C ARG A 167 29.20 31.32 10.72
N ASP A 168 27.98 30.80 10.72
CA ASP A 168 26.76 31.58 10.94
C ASP A 168 26.73 32.17 12.37
N LEU A 169 27.15 31.40 13.37
CA LEU A 169 27.27 31.86 14.76
C LEU A 169 28.31 32.96 14.91
N SER A 170 29.49 32.81 14.28
CA SER A 170 30.53 33.85 14.25
C SER A 170 30.00 35.13 13.61
N LEU A 171 29.35 35.03 12.45
CA LEU A 171 28.74 36.18 11.78
C LEU A 171 27.70 36.87 12.68
N HIS A 172 26.90 36.11 13.42
CA HIS A 172 25.90 36.64 14.35
C HIS A 172 26.53 37.28 15.59
N GLN A 173 27.64 36.75 16.09
CA GLN A 173 28.42 37.35 17.19
C GLN A 173 29.07 38.66 16.74
N ASP A 174 29.70 38.69 15.56
CA ASP A 174 30.31 39.90 15.00
C ASP A 174 29.27 41.01 14.76
N LEU A 175 28.08 40.64 14.26
CA LEU A 175 26.94 41.58 14.15
C LEU A 175 26.39 42.00 15.52
N GLY A 176 26.32 41.07 16.47
CA GLY A 176 25.87 41.35 17.83
C GLY A 176 26.79 42.35 18.51
N HIS A 177 28.10 42.17 18.39
CA HIS A 177 29.09 43.13 18.88
C HIS A 177 29.02 44.46 18.13
N THR A 178 28.89 44.47 16.81
CA THR A 178 28.77 45.73 16.07
C THR A 178 27.44 46.44 16.26
N LEU A 179 26.34 45.76 16.63
CA LEU A 179 25.02 46.37 16.86
C LEU A 179 24.77 46.72 18.34
N LEU A 180 25.38 45.99 19.28
CA LEU A 180 25.16 46.09 20.73
C LEU A 180 26.34 46.73 21.50
N ASP A 181 27.43 47.12 20.84
CA ASP A 181 28.31 48.13 21.43
C ASP A 181 27.45 49.41 21.55
N ASP A 182 27.18 49.84 22.79
CA ASP A 182 26.45 51.06 23.19
C ASP A 182 27.21 52.35 22.77
N THR A 183 27.77 52.36 21.56
CA THR A 183 28.21 53.59 20.90
C THR A 183 26.99 54.24 20.29
N ASP A 184 26.60 55.39 20.87
CA ASP A 184 25.55 56.23 20.35
C ASP A 184 25.75 56.46 18.84
N VAL A 185 24.67 56.30 18.07
CA VAL A 185 24.66 56.49 16.60
C VAL A 185 25.20 57.88 16.20
N ASP A 186 25.11 58.86 17.10
CA ASP A 186 25.60 60.22 16.93
C ASP A 186 27.13 60.36 17.07
N VAL A 187 27.80 59.40 17.73
CA VAL A 187 29.27 59.35 17.87
C VAL A 187 29.90 58.58 16.70
N MET A 188 29.11 57.73 16.04
CA MET A 188 29.58 56.97 14.89
C MET A 188 29.83 57.85 13.67
N THR A 189 30.86 57.49 12.92
CA THR A 189 31.09 58.06 11.60
C THR A 189 30.04 57.58 10.59
N ARG A 190 29.81 58.40 9.56
CA ARG A 190 28.91 58.06 8.46
C ARG A 190 29.28 56.74 7.76
N ALA A 191 30.55 56.36 7.77
CA ALA A 191 31.04 55.10 7.22
C ALA A 191 30.59 53.89 8.07
N GLU A 192 30.77 53.96 9.40
CA GLU A 192 30.38 52.89 10.31
C GLU A 192 28.86 52.65 10.30
N ILE A 193 28.05 53.71 10.18
CA ILE A 193 26.59 53.59 10.02
C ILE A 193 26.25 52.90 8.68
N ALA A 194 26.94 53.25 7.60
CA ALA A 194 26.72 52.63 6.29
C ALA A 194 27.08 51.13 6.31
N ASP A 195 28.17 50.76 6.99
CA ASP A 195 28.58 49.37 7.16
C ASP A 195 27.58 48.57 8.00
N ARG A 196 27.05 49.14 9.10
CA ARG A 196 25.94 48.52 9.88
C ARG A 196 24.70 48.28 9.01
N ILE A 197 24.31 49.25 8.17
CA ILE A 197 23.17 49.10 7.26
C ILE A 197 23.44 48.00 6.21
N ALA A 198 24.66 47.92 5.67
CA ALA A 198 25.04 46.88 4.73
C ALA A 198 24.99 45.49 5.37
N ALA A 199 25.50 45.36 6.60
CA ALA A 199 25.46 44.13 7.39
C ALA A 199 24.01 43.66 7.69
N LEU A 200 23.12 44.57 8.10
CA LEU A 200 21.71 44.26 8.34
C LEU A 200 20.99 43.84 7.06
N LYS A 201 21.26 44.52 5.93
CA LYS A 201 20.71 44.13 4.63
C LYS A 201 21.17 42.73 4.23
N PHE A 202 22.46 42.43 4.39
CA PHE A 202 22.99 41.11 4.11
C PHE A 202 22.29 40.03 4.95
N LYS A 203 22.16 40.23 6.26
CA LYS A 203 21.45 39.28 7.15
C LYS A 203 19.98 39.11 6.77
N LEU A 204 19.29 40.20 6.44
CA LEU A 204 17.90 40.10 6.00
C LEU A 204 17.78 39.27 4.71
N THR A 205 18.70 39.45 3.76
CA THR A 205 18.73 38.64 2.53
C THR A 205 19.11 37.18 2.80
N SER A 206 20.05 36.90 3.69
CA SER A 206 20.44 35.53 4.04
C SER A 206 19.29 34.81 4.76
N GLU A 207 18.65 35.44 5.74
CA GLU A 207 17.48 34.90 6.43
C GLU A 207 16.29 34.70 5.48
N SER A 208 16.05 35.63 4.55
CA SER A 208 15.02 35.47 3.52
C SER A 208 15.29 34.25 2.63
N SER A 209 16.54 34.04 2.21
CA SER A 209 16.94 32.87 1.40
C SER A 209 16.84 31.54 2.17
N ARG A 210 17.12 31.56 3.48
CA ARG A 210 16.96 30.40 4.36
C ARG A 210 15.50 30.03 4.53
N ALA A 211 14.63 31.02 4.73
CA ALA A 211 13.19 30.81 4.82
C ALA A 211 12.60 30.23 3.52
N THR A 212 13.05 30.70 2.34
CA THR A 212 12.63 30.10 1.06
C THR A 212 13.12 28.66 0.92
N SER A 213 14.37 28.38 1.29
CA SER A 213 14.93 27.02 1.23
C SER A 213 14.21 26.04 2.15
N GLN A 214 13.87 26.47 3.38
CA GLN A 214 13.06 25.68 4.31
C GLN A 214 11.67 25.39 3.75
N LYS A 215 11.02 26.40 3.15
CA LYS A 215 9.73 26.22 2.49
C LYS A 215 9.81 25.19 1.35
N ASP A 216 10.84 25.26 0.52
CA ASP A 216 11.03 24.30 -0.57
C ASP A 216 11.25 22.88 -0.02
N ARG A 217 12.02 22.75 1.07
CA ARG A 217 12.23 21.46 1.74
C ARG A 217 10.93 20.90 2.31
N ILE A 218 10.11 21.74 2.95
CA ILE A 218 8.78 21.35 3.46
C ILE A 218 7.89 20.87 2.30
N GLN A 219 7.88 21.58 1.18
CA GLN A 219 7.10 21.18 0.00
C GLN A 219 7.56 19.83 -0.58
N GLN A 220 8.88 19.60 -0.65
CA GLN A 220 9.43 18.31 -1.07
C GLN A 220 8.99 17.18 -0.14
N LEU A 221 9.13 17.36 1.17
CA LEU A 221 8.73 16.37 2.18
C LEU A 221 7.23 16.10 2.13
N GLN A 222 6.41 17.12 1.91
CA GLN A 222 4.97 16.95 1.73
C GLN A 222 4.65 16.12 0.48
N ASN A 223 5.32 16.38 -0.64
CA ASN A 223 5.13 15.60 -1.86
C ASN A 223 5.58 14.14 -1.69
N GLU A 224 6.68 13.90 -0.98
CA GLU A 224 7.14 12.55 -0.63
C GLU A 224 6.14 11.83 0.27
N LEU A 225 5.57 12.52 1.26
CA LEU A 225 4.55 11.95 2.14
C LEU A 225 3.29 11.57 1.36
N ILE A 226 2.83 12.40 0.43
CA ILE A 226 1.69 12.09 -0.45
C ILE A 226 1.97 10.81 -1.25
N LYS A 227 3.14 10.74 -1.91
CA LYS A 227 3.54 9.57 -2.69
C LYS A 227 3.60 8.31 -1.83
N LYS A 228 4.21 8.38 -0.64
CA LYS A 228 4.29 7.25 0.28
C LYS A 228 2.91 6.82 0.78
N ASN A 229 2.03 7.76 1.07
CA ASN A 229 0.67 7.46 1.50
C ASN A 229 -0.17 6.81 0.39
N ASP A 230 -0.02 7.24 -0.87
CA ASP A 230 -0.71 6.61 -2.00
C ASP A 230 -0.19 5.20 -2.27
N ALA A 231 1.13 4.99 -2.19
CA ALA A 231 1.72 3.64 -2.26
C ALA A 231 1.22 2.72 -1.12
N GLU A 232 1.04 3.26 0.09
CA GLU A 232 0.47 2.51 1.21
C GLU A 232 -1.00 2.13 0.97
N LYS A 233 -1.80 3.02 0.40
CA LYS A 233 -3.20 2.70 0.01
C LYS A 233 -3.24 1.57 -1.00
N GLU A 234 -2.39 1.63 -2.03
CA GLU A 234 -2.28 0.56 -3.04
C GLU A 234 -1.84 -0.76 -2.40
N PHE A 235 -0.87 -0.72 -1.47
CA PHE A 235 -0.44 -1.91 -0.73
C PHE A 235 -1.57 -2.54 0.10
N ILE A 236 -2.36 -1.73 0.82
CA ILE A 236 -3.51 -2.21 1.59
C ILE A 236 -4.57 -2.82 0.66
N GLN A 237 -4.81 -2.21 -0.51
CA GLN A 237 -5.74 -2.75 -1.50
C GLN A 237 -5.24 -4.09 -2.04
N LEU A 238 -3.95 -4.19 -2.37
CA LEU A 238 -3.33 -5.42 -2.85
C LEU A 238 -3.40 -6.52 -1.79
N GLN A 239 -3.15 -6.19 -0.51
CA GLN A 239 -3.28 -7.12 0.61
C GLN A 239 -4.71 -7.66 0.73
N ARG A 240 -5.73 -6.81 0.57
CA ARG A 240 -7.14 -7.22 0.58
C ARG A 240 -7.46 -8.19 -0.57
N VAL A 241 -7.02 -7.88 -1.79
CA VAL A 241 -7.22 -8.75 -2.95
C VAL A 241 -6.52 -10.09 -2.76
N HIS A 242 -5.30 -10.09 -2.23
CA HIS A 242 -4.56 -11.31 -1.92
C HIS A 242 -5.30 -12.18 -0.89
N GLN A 243 -5.85 -11.59 0.18
CA GLN A 243 -6.66 -12.32 1.15
C GLN A 243 -7.89 -12.98 0.49
N GLN A 244 -8.60 -12.25 -0.38
CA GLN A 244 -9.74 -12.78 -1.13
C GLN A 244 -9.33 -13.94 -2.04
N GLN A 245 -8.20 -13.82 -2.74
CA GLN A 245 -7.66 -14.90 -3.57
C GLN A 245 -7.31 -16.14 -2.73
N GLN A 246 -6.74 -15.96 -1.54
CA GLN A 246 -6.40 -17.06 -0.64
C GLN A 246 -7.63 -17.82 -0.15
N GLU A 247 -8.74 -17.12 0.11
CA GLU A 247 -10.02 -17.76 0.45
C GLU A 247 -10.58 -18.60 -0.70
N VAL A 248 -10.48 -18.09 -1.93
CA VAL A 248 -10.90 -18.81 -3.15
C VAL A 248 -10.05 -20.06 -3.35
N LEU A 249 -8.72 -19.97 -3.17
CA LEU A 249 -7.82 -21.11 -3.24
C LEU A 249 -8.17 -22.19 -2.20
N LYS A 250 -8.46 -21.81 -0.95
CA LYS A 250 -8.92 -22.75 0.09
C LYS A 250 -10.21 -23.47 -0.31
N LYS A 251 -11.17 -22.76 -0.94
CA LYS A 251 -12.41 -23.35 -1.46
C LYS A 251 -12.12 -24.37 -2.56
N TYR A 252 -11.20 -24.08 -3.47
CA TYR A 252 -10.79 -25.03 -4.51
C TYR A 252 -10.07 -26.25 -3.94
N GLN A 253 -9.19 -26.07 -2.96
CA GLN A 253 -8.53 -27.18 -2.27
C GLN A 253 -9.54 -28.13 -1.61
N ALA A 254 -10.54 -27.58 -0.90
CA ALA A 254 -11.61 -28.37 -0.30
C ALA A 254 -12.43 -29.14 -1.35
N ARG A 255 -12.72 -28.52 -2.50
CA ARG A 255 -13.38 -29.20 -3.63
C ARG A 255 -12.52 -30.32 -4.21
N SER A 256 -11.21 -30.09 -4.34
CA SER A 256 -10.26 -31.10 -4.81
C SER A 256 -10.25 -32.31 -3.88
N SER A 257 -10.16 -32.12 -2.56
CA SER A 257 -10.21 -33.22 -1.59
C SER A 257 -11.52 -34.00 -1.68
N LYS A 258 -12.66 -33.31 -1.90
CA LYS A 258 -13.95 -33.98 -2.14
C LYS A 258 -13.95 -34.82 -3.42
N ILE A 259 -13.36 -34.30 -4.51
CA ILE A 259 -13.23 -35.04 -5.78
C ILE A 259 -12.38 -36.29 -5.58
N THR A 260 -11.25 -36.18 -4.86
CA THR A 260 -10.39 -37.34 -4.55
C THR A 260 -11.13 -38.40 -3.75
N ALA A 261 -11.88 -38.02 -2.71
CA ALA A 261 -12.69 -38.96 -1.94
C ALA A 261 -13.75 -39.64 -2.82
N LEU A 262 -14.39 -38.90 -3.73
CA LEU A 262 -15.34 -39.48 -4.69
C LEU A 262 -14.64 -40.43 -5.67
N GLN A 263 -13.45 -40.09 -6.16
CA GLN A 263 -12.67 -40.98 -7.03
C GLN A 263 -12.33 -42.30 -6.33
N GLU A 264 -11.97 -42.27 -5.05
CA GLU A 264 -11.74 -43.48 -4.25
C GLU A 264 -13.01 -44.32 -4.13
N THR A 265 -14.18 -43.69 -3.93
CA THR A 265 -15.45 -44.44 -3.88
C THR A 265 -15.81 -45.09 -5.22
N VAL A 266 -15.57 -44.41 -6.34
CA VAL A 266 -15.77 -44.96 -7.68
C VAL A 266 -14.83 -46.15 -7.89
N HIS A 267 -13.55 -46.01 -7.55
CA HIS A 267 -12.60 -47.11 -7.66
C HIS A 267 -13.00 -48.33 -6.81
N GLN A 268 -13.52 -48.09 -5.60
CA GLN A 268 -14.03 -49.17 -4.75
C GLN A 268 -15.29 -49.82 -5.34
N GLN A 269 -16.17 -49.03 -5.99
CA GLN A 269 -17.33 -49.54 -6.71
C GLN A 269 -16.91 -50.39 -7.93
N ASP A 270 -15.95 -49.93 -8.73
CA ASP A 270 -15.41 -50.67 -9.88
C ASP A 270 -14.88 -52.04 -9.44
N LYS A 271 -14.17 -52.11 -8.30
CA LYS A 271 -13.69 -53.36 -7.72
C LYS A 271 -14.80 -54.31 -7.29
N VAL A 272 -15.94 -53.78 -6.85
CA VAL A 272 -17.13 -54.59 -6.53
C VAL A 272 -17.77 -55.11 -7.82
N ILE A 273 -17.87 -54.28 -8.85
CA ILE A 273 -18.40 -54.68 -10.16
C ILE A 273 -17.55 -55.81 -10.75
N GLU A 274 -16.23 -55.68 -10.76
CA GLU A 274 -15.32 -56.72 -11.26
C GLU A 274 -15.52 -58.08 -10.54
N LYS A 275 -15.71 -58.05 -9.21
CA LYS A 275 -16.04 -59.25 -8.43
C LYS A 275 -17.40 -59.83 -8.79
N MET A 276 -18.41 -58.98 -8.97
CA MET A 276 -19.74 -59.42 -9.38
C MET A 276 -19.71 -60.05 -10.78
N GLU A 277 -18.99 -59.45 -11.72
CA GLU A 277 -18.77 -60.00 -13.07
C GLU A 277 -18.07 -61.35 -13.00
N THR A 278 -17.01 -61.48 -12.19
CA THR A 278 -16.31 -62.76 -11.99
C THR A 278 -17.24 -63.87 -11.48
N ILE A 279 -18.13 -63.55 -10.52
CA ILE A 279 -19.11 -64.49 -9.98
C ILE A 279 -20.17 -64.84 -11.02
N LEU A 280 -20.67 -63.84 -11.76
CA LEU A 280 -21.65 -64.05 -12.83
C LEU A 280 -21.06 -64.94 -13.94
N ASP A 281 -19.83 -64.69 -14.34
CA ASP A 281 -19.10 -65.51 -15.31
C ASP A 281 -18.87 -66.93 -14.81
N ALA A 282 -18.51 -67.11 -13.54
CA ALA A 282 -18.40 -68.43 -12.93
C ALA A 282 -19.73 -69.20 -12.98
N LYS A 283 -20.84 -68.55 -12.59
CA LYS A 283 -22.19 -69.13 -12.66
C LYS A 283 -22.65 -69.40 -14.10
N LEU A 284 -22.30 -68.53 -15.04
CA LEU A 284 -22.56 -68.73 -16.47
C LEU A 284 -21.81 -69.96 -16.99
N ARG A 285 -20.55 -70.14 -16.62
CA ARG A 285 -19.74 -71.32 -16.97
C ARG A 285 -20.29 -72.61 -16.35
N GLU A 286 -20.66 -72.59 -15.08
CA GLU A 286 -21.26 -73.72 -14.36
C GLU A 286 -22.59 -74.15 -15.00
N ARG A 287 -23.53 -73.21 -15.20
CA ARG A 287 -24.80 -73.48 -15.89
C ARG A 287 -24.59 -74.01 -17.31
N ASN A 288 -23.59 -73.49 -18.02
CA ASN A 288 -23.24 -74.01 -19.33
C ASN A 288 -22.68 -75.42 -19.22
N GLN A 289 -21.89 -75.79 -18.20
CA GLN A 289 -21.40 -77.15 -18.01
C GLN A 289 -22.53 -78.14 -17.63
N GLU A 290 -23.52 -77.70 -16.85
CA GLU A 290 -24.64 -78.53 -16.38
C GLU A 290 -25.76 -78.76 -17.42
N ASN A 291 -25.74 -78.04 -18.55
CA ASN A 291 -26.81 -78.09 -19.55
C ASN A 291 -26.36 -78.81 -20.84
N PRO A 292 -26.75 -80.07 -21.09
CA PRO A 292 -26.32 -80.84 -22.27
C PRO A 292 -26.99 -80.42 -23.59
N ASP A 293 -27.99 -79.52 -23.60
CA ASP A 293 -28.70 -79.06 -24.81
C ASP A 293 -27.98 -77.96 -25.62
N LYS A 294 -26.64 -78.04 -25.72
CA LYS A 294 -25.79 -77.02 -26.37
C LYS A 294 -25.85 -76.97 -27.90
N LYS A 295 -26.45 -77.96 -28.58
CA LYS A 295 -26.43 -78.02 -30.04
C LYS A 295 -27.52 -77.17 -30.70
N LYS A 296 -28.65 -76.90 -30.03
CA LYS A 296 -29.72 -76.03 -30.56
C LYS A 296 -29.52 -74.53 -30.29
N ARG A 297 -28.80 -74.15 -29.22
CA ARG A 297 -28.58 -72.73 -28.86
C ARG A 297 -27.47 -72.04 -29.65
N LYS A 298 -26.44 -72.77 -30.09
CA LYS A 298 -25.34 -72.19 -30.90
C LYS A 298 -25.78 -71.76 -32.29
N ASP A 299 -26.70 -72.48 -32.92
CA ASP A 299 -27.25 -72.09 -34.22
C ASP A 299 -28.11 -70.83 -34.10
N GLU A 300 -28.89 -70.69 -33.02
CA GLU A 300 -29.68 -69.48 -32.75
C GLU A 300 -28.78 -68.28 -32.42
N GLU A 301 -27.72 -68.45 -31.61
CA GLU A 301 -26.76 -67.38 -31.32
C GLU A 301 -25.92 -66.98 -32.54
N HIS A 302 -25.59 -67.91 -33.43
CA HIS A 302 -24.91 -67.61 -34.68
C HIS A 302 -25.82 -66.81 -35.61
N LYS A 303 -27.08 -67.26 -35.79
CA LYS A 303 -28.09 -66.51 -36.56
C LYS A 303 -28.35 -65.13 -35.96
N MET A 304 -28.42 -65.01 -34.64
CA MET A 304 -28.64 -63.73 -33.96
C MET A 304 -27.46 -62.78 -34.15
N ARG A 305 -26.22 -63.28 -34.08
CA ARG A 305 -25.03 -62.48 -34.40
C ARG A 305 -24.96 -62.07 -35.86
N GLU A 306 -25.34 -62.97 -36.77
CA GLU A 306 -25.40 -62.66 -38.21
C GLU A 306 -26.45 -61.56 -38.47
N ILE A 307 -27.63 -61.66 -37.88
CA ILE A 307 -28.67 -60.60 -37.92
C ILE A 307 -28.16 -59.30 -37.32
N GLU A 308 -27.48 -59.34 -36.18
CA GLU A 308 -26.92 -58.15 -35.52
C GLU A 308 -25.86 -57.46 -36.38
N THR A 309 -24.98 -58.23 -37.05
CA THR A 309 -23.99 -57.67 -37.98
C THR A 309 -24.65 -57.04 -39.22
N VAL A 310 -25.69 -57.67 -39.76
CA VAL A 310 -26.47 -57.11 -40.88
C VAL A 310 -27.20 -55.84 -40.45
N LEU A 311 -27.80 -55.80 -39.26
CA LEU A 311 -28.47 -54.61 -38.75
C LEU A 311 -27.49 -53.48 -38.40
N ALA A 312 -26.28 -53.80 -37.93
CA ALA A 312 -25.24 -52.81 -37.62
C ALA A 312 -24.67 -52.17 -38.89
N THR A 313 -24.46 -52.97 -39.94
CA THR A 313 -24.03 -52.47 -41.25
C THR A 313 -25.12 -51.61 -41.90
N GLU A 314 -26.38 -52.03 -41.85
CA GLU A 314 -27.51 -51.24 -42.35
C GLU A 314 -27.71 -49.96 -41.53
N ASN A 315 -27.57 -50.00 -40.20
CA ASN A 315 -27.61 -48.77 -39.38
C ASN A 315 -26.49 -47.79 -39.72
N SER A 316 -25.30 -48.29 -40.04
CA SER A 316 -24.18 -47.44 -40.48
C SER A 316 -24.49 -46.80 -41.83
N ARG A 317 -25.05 -47.57 -42.77
CA ARG A 317 -25.54 -47.07 -44.06
C ARG A 317 -26.65 -46.02 -43.91
N LEU A 318 -27.65 -46.28 -43.06
CA LEU A 318 -28.75 -45.36 -42.78
C LEU A 318 -28.26 -44.07 -42.11
N ARG A 319 -27.25 -44.15 -41.22
CA ARG A 319 -26.61 -42.97 -40.64
C ARG A 319 -25.87 -42.16 -41.68
N GLU A 320 -25.17 -42.80 -42.61
CA GLU A 320 -24.51 -42.13 -43.74
C GLU A 320 -25.51 -41.50 -44.71
N GLU A 321 -26.63 -42.16 -45.01
CA GLU A 321 -27.74 -41.58 -45.79
C GLU A 321 -28.38 -40.38 -45.08
N LEU A 322 -28.64 -40.48 -43.78
CA LEU A 322 -29.10 -39.35 -42.95
C LEU A 322 -28.11 -38.19 -42.94
N ASN A 323 -26.82 -38.48 -42.88
CA ASN A 323 -25.78 -37.46 -42.92
C ASN A 323 -25.72 -36.80 -44.29
N ARG A 324 -25.83 -37.59 -45.38
CA ARG A 324 -25.95 -37.08 -46.75
C ARG A 324 -27.16 -36.16 -46.91
N LEU A 325 -28.32 -36.54 -46.39
CA LEU A 325 -29.53 -35.71 -46.42
C LEU A 325 -29.39 -34.44 -45.56
N ARG A 326 -28.68 -34.48 -44.43
CA ARG A 326 -28.36 -33.29 -43.62
C ARG A 326 -27.37 -32.35 -44.30
N THR A 327 -26.41 -32.89 -45.04
CA THR A 327 -25.40 -32.10 -45.77
C THR A 327 -25.88 -31.62 -47.13
N GLN A 328 -26.98 -32.19 -47.64
CA GLN A 328 -27.63 -31.67 -48.83
C GLN A 328 -28.30 -30.35 -48.46
N PRO A 329 -28.04 -29.23 -49.17
CA PRO A 329 -28.70 -27.97 -48.89
C PRO A 329 -30.20 -28.12 -49.18
N LEU A 330 -31.02 -28.22 -48.12
CA LEU A 330 -32.47 -28.29 -48.25
C LEU A 330 -32.99 -26.96 -48.84
N PRO A 331 -33.92 -26.99 -49.80
CA PRO A 331 -34.52 -25.78 -50.34
C PRO A 331 -35.25 -25.04 -49.22
N VAL A 332 -34.96 -23.74 -49.14
CA VAL A 332 -35.49 -22.80 -48.16
C VAL A 332 -37.02 -22.85 -48.15
N ILE A 333 -37.60 -23.49 -47.14
CA ILE A 333 -39.00 -23.30 -46.76
C ILE A 333 -39.06 -23.04 -45.25
N ILE A 334 -39.62 -21.89 -44.94
CA ILE A 334 -39.77 -21.25 -43.64
C ILE A 334 -40.62 -22.12 -42.71
N GLN A 335 -40.04 -22.69 -41.64
CA GLN A 335 -40.64 -22.71 -40.29
C GLN A 335 -39.73 -23.35 -39.22
N GLN A 336 -39.42 -22.50 -38.23
CA GLN A 336 -39.06 -22.73 -36.83
C GLN A 336 -38.65 -24.13 -36.34
N ALA A 337 -37.38 -24.23 -35.94
CA ALA A 337 -36.96 -24.96 -34.74
C ALA A 337 -35.72 -24.27 -34.15
N VAL A 338 -35.78 -23.98 -32.84
CA VAL A 338 -34.75 -23.29 -32.04
C VAL A 338 -33.55 -24.22 -31.79
N PRO A 339 -32.31 -23.80 -32.12
CA PRO A 339 -31.11 -24.37 -31.54
C PRO A 339 -30.48 -23.38 -30.56
N TYR A 340 -30.17 -23.88 -29.36
CA TYR A 340 -29.27 -23.26 -28.39
C TYR A 340 -27.89 -23.03 -29.01
N HIS A 341 -27.75 -21.92 -29.74
CA HIS A 341 -26.54 -21.14 -29.99
C HIS A 341 -26.97 -20.04 -30.96
N GLN A 342 -27.61 -19.02 -30.40
CA GLN A 342 -27.96 -17.83 -31.15
C GLN A 342 -26.68 -17.01 -31.31
N SER A 343 -25.89 -17.34 -32.33
CA SER A 343 -24.90 -16.42 -32.86
C SER A 343 -25.69 -15.22 -33.38
N PHE A 344 -25.74 -14.15 -32.58
CA PHE A 344 -26.28 -12.86 -33.03
C PHE A 344 -25.66 -12.54 -34.38
N SER A 345 -26.48 -12.07 -35.33
CA SER A 345 -25.91 -11.51 -36.55
C SER A 345 -24.95 -10.38 -36.17
N ASP A 346 -23.90 -10.15 -36.96
CA ASP A 346 -22.91 -9.12 -36.65
C ASP A 346 -23.54 -7.73 -36.48
N SER A 347 -24.67 -7.49 -37.16
CA SER A 347 -25.49 -6.28 -37.01
C SER A 347 -26.16 -6.19 -35.63
N GLU A 348 -26.83 -7.24 -35.18
CA GLU A 348 -27.48 -7.27 -33.86
C GLU A 348 -26.46 -7.20 -32.73
N LYS A 349 -25.30 -7.85 -32.90
CA LYS A 349 -24.19 -7.78 -31.94
C LYS A 349 -23.66 -6.35 -31.82
N LEU A 350 -23.49 -5.64 -32.93
CA LEU A 350 -23.05 -4.24 -32.93
C LEU A 350 -24.08 -3.32 -32.27
N GLU A 351 -25.37 -3.55 -32.51
CA GLU A 351 -26.45 -2.80 -31.87
C GLU A 351 -26.45 -3.03 -30.34
N LEU A 352 -26.33 -4.27 -29.88
CA LEU A 352 -26.26 -4.61 -28.46
C LEU A 352 -25.05 -3.98 -27.77
N LEU A 353 -23.89 -3.95 -28.43
CA LEU A 353 -22.69 -3.26 -27.90
C LEU A 353 -22.92 -1.75 -27.80
N THR A 354 -23.63 -1.15 -28.76
CA THR A 354 -23.97 0.27 -28.73
C THR A 354 -24.95 0.58 -27.59
N GLN A 355 -25.95 -0.28 -27.39
CA GLN A 355 -26.91 -0.15 -26.29
C GLN A 355 -26.21 -0.33 -24.93
N LEU A 356 -25.27 -1.28 -24.81
CA LEU A 356 -24.46 -1.48 -23.62
C LEU A 356 -23.64 -0.23 -23.30
N ALA A 357 -22.92 0.34 -24.27
CA ALA A 357 -22.12 1.55 -24.07
C ALA A 357 -22.98 2.74 -23.61
N ARG A 358 -24.20 2.89 -24.14
CA ARG A 358 -25.15 3.93 -23.68
C ARG A 358 -25.63 3.68 -22.25
N ALA A 359 -25.93 2.42 -21.91
CA ALA A 359 -26.36 2.04 -20.58
C ALA A 359 -25.25 2.28 -19.55
N GLU A 360 -24.01 1.91 -19.87
CA GLU A 360 -22.83 2.16 -19.04
C GLU A 360 -22.59 3.65 -18.81
N GLY A 361 -22.68 4.49 -19.85
CA GLY A 361 -22.58 5.94 -19.72
C GLY A 361 -23.67 6.56 -18.85
N ARG A 362 -24.91 6.03 -18.94
CA ARG A 362 -26.01 6.46 -18.07
C ARG A 362 -25.77 6.06 -16.61
N ILE A 363 -25.28 4.85 -16.35
CA ILE A 363 -24.95 4.38 -15.01
C ILE A 363 -23.87 5.27 -14.38
N GLN A 364 -22.77 5.53 -15.09
CA GLN A 364 -21.70 6.40 -14.59
C GLN A 364 -22.20 7.82 -14.25
N THR A 365 -23.08 8.37 -15.09
CA THR A 365 -23.67 9.69 -14.84
C THR A 365 -24.53 9.68 -13.58
N LEU A 366 -25.38 8.66 -13.40
CA LEU A 366 -26.24 8.52 -12.22
C LEU A 366 -25.42 8.29 -10.94
N GLU A 367 -24.35 7.50 -11.01
CA GLU A 367 -23.43 7.30 -9.88
C GLU A 367 -22.75 8.61 -9.47
N GLN A 368 -22.30 9.41 -10.44
CA GLN A 368 -21.71 10.72 -10.18
C GLN A 368 -22.73 11.68 -9.56
N GLN A 369 -23.97 11.68 -10.05
CA GLN A 369 -25.06 12.49 -9.48
C GLN A 369 -25.38 12.06 -8.04
N LEU A 370 -25.44 10.75 -7.77
CA LEU A 370 -25.70 10.23 -6.43
C LEU A 370 -24.58 10.61 -5.45
N LYS A 371 -23.33 10.55 -5.90
CA LYS A 371 -22.16 10.97 -5.11
C LYS A 371 -22.20 12.45 -4.77
N GLU A 372 -22.51 13.31 -5.74
CA GLU A 372 -22.63 14.75 -5.50
C GLU A 372 -23.84 15.09 -4.62
N ASN A 373 -24.97 14.40 -4.81
CA ASN A 373 -26.16 14.57 -3.98
C ASN A 373 -25.88 14.17 -2.51
N SER A 374 -25.19 13.05 -2.29
CA SER A 374 -24.75 12.64 -0.95
C SER A 374 -23.83 13.68 -0.30
N ARG A 375 -22.90 14.26 -1.08
CA ARG A 375 -22.02 15.33 -0.59
C ARG A 375 -22.79 16.60 -0.23
N GLN A 376 -23.75 17.01 -1.06
CA GLN A 376 -24.60 18.16 -0.80
C GLN A 376 -25.46 17.95 0.44
N TRP A 377 -26.09 16.79 0.56
CA TRP A 377 -26.88 16.43 1.74
C TRP A 377 -26.03 16.41 3.01
N GLY A 378 -24.79 15.92 2.95
CA GLY A 378 -23.83 15.98 4.05
C GLY A 378 -23.51 17.42 4.48
N LYS A 379 -23.34 18.33 3.51
CA LYS A 379 -23.13 19.76 3.80
C LYS A 379 -24.36 20.42 4.40
N GLU A 380 -25.54 20.18 3.83
CA GLU A 380 -26.81 20.72 4.34
C GLU A 380 -27.10 20.23 5.75
N LYS A 381 -26.88 18.93 6.00
CA LYS A 381 -26.98 18.36 7.34
C LYS A 381 -26.02 19.02 8.32
N GLN A 382 -24.75 19.20 7.93
CA GLN A 382 -23.76 19.87 8.77
C GLN A 382 -24.15 21.33 9.03
N ASP A 383 -24.59 22.07 8.02
CA ASP A 383 -25.05 23.46 8.14
C ASP A 383 -26.24 23.57 9.10
N MET A 384 -27.21 22.67 9.00
CA MET A 384 -28.34 22.60 9.93
C MET A 384 -27.92 22.28 11.36
N LEU A 385 -26.99 21.33 11.55
CA LEU A 385 -26.44 21.02 12.88
C LEU A 385 -25.69 22.21 13.47
N THR A 386 -24.90 22.91 12.66
CA THR A 386 -24.22 24.14 13.07
C THR A 386 -25.23 25.20 13.48
N ARG A 387 -26.30 25.43 12.70
CA ARG A 387 -27.37 26.38 13.06
C ARG A 387 -28.10 26.02 14.34
N LEU A 388 -28.37 24.74 14.56
CA LEU A 388 -29.00 24.26 15.81
C LEU A 388 -28.07 24.50 17.01
N SER A 389 -26.78 24.19 16.87
CA SER A 389 -25.77 24.44 17.90
C SER A 389 -25.62 25.93 18.20
N GLU A 390 -25.56 26.78 17.18
CA GLU A 390 -25.55 28.25 17.33
C GLU A 390 -26.80 28.71 18.08
N ASN A 391 -27.99 28.19 17.76
CA ASN A 391 -29.24 28.54 18.42
C ASN A 391 -29.29 28.08 19.89
N GLU A 392 -28.75 26.89 20.21
CA GLU A 392 -28.61 26.39 21.59
C GLU A 392 -27.68 27.27 22.44
N HIS A 393 -26.65 27.85 21.83
CA HIS A 393 -25.68 28.72 22.50
C HIS A 393 -26.02 30.22 22.37
N GLY A 394 -27.18 30.56 21.82
CA GLY A 394 -27.68 31.94 21.71
C GLY A 394 -27.05 32.78 20.59
N PHE A 395 -26.34 32.15 19.65
CA PHE A 395 -25.70 32.77 18.48
C PHE A 395 -26.59 32.74 17.22
N SER A 396 -27.91 32.65 17.37
CA SER A 396 -28.83 32.57 16.24
C SER A 396 -28.61 33.76 15.30
N ARG A 397 -28.13 33.50 14.08
CA ARG A 397 -28.03 34.51 13.03
C ARG A 397 -29.44 34.92 12.59
N THR A 398 -30.06 35.83 13.33
CA THR A 398 -31.23 36.56 12.84
C THR A 398 -30.78 37.32 11.60
N SER A 399 -31.45 37.05 10.48
CA SER A 399 -31.13 37.57 9.15
C SER A 399 -31.47 39.07 9.01
N THR A 400 -31.08 39.87 10.00
CA THR A 400 -31.26 41.32 10.09
C THR A 400 -30.02 41.95 10.73
N MET A 401 -28.87 41.83 10.06
CA MET A 401 -27.95 42.98 10.01
C MET A 401 -28.03 43.53 8.59
N ILE A 402 -29.02 44.40 8.43
CA ILE A 402 -29.12 45.36 7.35
C ILE A 402 -27.88 46.26 7.47
N LEU A 403 -26.91 46.10 6.56
CA LEU A 403 -25.98 47.16 6.22
C LEU A 403 -26.31 47.61 4.80
N HIS A 404 -26.95 48.78 4.72
CA HIS A 404 -27.35 49.43 3.48
C HIS A 404 -26.13 49.88 2.65
N ASP A 405 -26.38 49.97 1.34
CA ASP A 405 -25.66 50.69 0.28
C ASP A 405 -24.47 50.02 -0.42
N LEU A 406 -24.75 49.42 -1.58
CA LEU A 406 -23.97 49.53 -2.83
C LEU A 406 -24.75 48.87 -3.98
N PRO A 407 -25.01 49.55 -5.12
CA PRO A 407 -25.73 48.94 -6.24
C PRO A 407 -24.74 48.19 -7.14
N VAL A 408 -24.90 46.87 -7.27
CA VAL A 408 -24.21 46.11 -8.32
C VAL A 408 -25.25 45.46 -9.22
N ARG A 409 -25.27 45.94 -10.47
CA ARG A 409 -26.00 45.40 -11.62
C ARG A 409 -25.79 43.89 -11.72
N THR A 410 -26.90 43.17 -11.77
CA THR A 410 -26.95 41.76 -12.13
C THR A 410 -27.08 41.62 -13.65
N ASP A 411 -26.01 41.19 -14.32
CA ASP A 411 -26.13 40.49 -15.60
C ASP A 411 -26.08 38.99 -15.30
N SER A 412 -27.26 38.41 -15.07
CA SER A 412 -27.48 36.98 -14.90
C SER A 412 -28.00 36.41 -16.22
N VAL A 413 -27.10 35.81 -17.00
CA VAL A 413 -27.45 34.96 -18.14
C VAL A 413 -27.28 33.51 -17.70
N TYR A 414 -28.27 32.68 -18.06
CA TYR A 414 -28.46 31.25 -17.76
C TYR A 414 -29.28 30.89 -16.50
N GLY A 415 -30.57 31.24 -16.56
CA GLY A 415 -31.63 30.23 -16.76
C GLY A 415 -31.88 29.21 -15.65
N ARG A 416 -32.61 29.61 -14.60
CA ARG A 416 -33.29 28.70 -13.69
C ARG A 416 -34.60 28.20 -14.34
N VAL A 417 -34.58 27.00 -14.92
CA VAL A 417 -35.81 26.32 -15.38
C VAL A 417 -36.62 25.90 -14.15
N ARG A 418 -37.83 26.43 -14.02
CA ARG A 418 -38.81 26.06 -12.99
C ARG A 418 -39.42 24.70 -13.36
N HIS A 419 -39.37 23.73 -12.45
CA HIS A 419 -40.15 22.51 -12.57
C HIS A 419 -41.64 22.85 -12.44
N GLY A 420 -42.40 22.51 -13.47
CA GLY A 420 -43.86 22.57 -13.49
C GLY A 420 -44.46 21.53 -12.56
N GLN A 421 -45.49 21.96 -11.87
CA GLN A 421 -46.42 21.18 -11.07
C GLN A 421 -47.12 20.15 -11.97
N LEU A 422 -47.10 18.86 -11.61
CA LEU A 422 -47.90 17.82 -12.24
C LEU A 422 -49.13 17.55 -11.38
N ASP A 423 -50.30 17.64 -11.99
CA ASP A 423 -51.60 17.33 -11.39
C ASP A 423 -51.77 15.82 -11.14
N PRO A 424 -52.58 15.43 -10.13
CA PRO A 424 -52.78 14.05 -9.75
C PRO A 424 -53.73 13.33 -10.73
N LEU A 425 -53.31 12.16 -11.21
CA LEU A 425 -54.18 11.23 -11.94
C LEU A 425 -54.90 10.30 -10.93
N LYS A 426 -56.21 10.18 -11.15
CA LYS A 426 -57.16 9.27 -10.48
C LYS A 426 -56.86 7.80 -10.78
#